data_AF-A0A0F9N397-F1
#
_entry.id   AF-A0A0F9N397-F1
#
_cell.length_a   1.000
_cell.length_b   1.000
_cell.length_c   1.000
_cell.angle_alpha   90.00
_cell.angle_beta   90.00
_cell.angle_gamma   90.00
#
_symmetry.space_group_name_H-M   'P 1'
#
loop_
_entity.id
_entity.type
_entity.pdbx_description
1 polymer ?
#
loop_
_entity_poly.entity_id
_entity_poly.type
_entity_poly.pdbx_seq_one_letter_code
_entity_poly.pdbx_strand_id
1 'polypeptide(L)'
;MKKIKINKINIKKKTKQKDYMSLELFNLVDSSQIGLPLAIVGKGTGPVVTIIAAQHGNEWSGSYACHMLYERLDPSKMDGKVIIIPIANPPAFLQKSRVSSLDHIDMNRTYGFVKKRKPTEHIASIIFENFCLKSNYVFDLHSGGPGEYFPLVESLGRDGLAMAKSLNMGN
;
A
#
# COMPACT_ATOMS: atom_id res chain seq x y z
N MET A 1 -0.48 17.09 6.46
CA MET A 1 -0.55 15.65 6.79
C MET A 1 0.32 15.36 8.00
N LYS A 2 -0.19 14.61 9.00
CA LYS A 2 0.56 14.27 10.22
C LYS A 2 1.75 13.35 9.88
N LYS A 3 2.96 13.66 10.34
CA LYS A 3 4.14 12.79 10.16
C LYS A 3 4.33 11.87 11.37
N ILE A 4 4.63 10.59 11.12
CA ILE A 4 4.85 9.56 12.15
C ILE A 4 6.07 8.71 11.79
N LYS A 5 6.90 8.39 12.78
CA LYS A 5 8.02 7.43 12.63
C LYS A 5 7.52 5.99 12.66
N ILE A 6 8.15 5.11 11.89
CA ILE A 6 7.73 3.70 11.74
C ILE A 6 7.64 2.93 13.05
N ASN A 7 8.60 3.13 13.95
CA ASN A 7 8.62 2.49 15.26
C ASN A 7 7.45 2.88 16.18
N LYS A 8 6.71 3.94 15.84
CA LYS A 8 5.51 4.37 16.58
C LYS A 8 4.21 3.80 16.00
N ILE A 9 4.25 3.13 14.85
CA ILE A 9 3.07 2.51 14.26
C ILE A 9 2.80 1.16 14.93
N ASN A 10 1.62 1.03 15.53
CA ASN A 10 1.10 -0.25 15.96
C ASN A 10 -0.28 -0.45 15.32
N ILE A 11 -0.31 -1.22 14.24
CA ILE A 11 -1.54 -1.48 13.48
C ILE A 11 -2.58 -2.26 14.30
N LYS A 12 -2.18 -2.93 15.39
CA LYS A 12 -3.10 -3.62 16.31
C LYS A 12 -3.66 -2.68 17.38
N LYS A 13 -3.04 -1.53 17.64
CA LYS A 13 -3.54 -0.54 18.61
C LYS A 13 -4.92 -0.02 18.19
N LYS A 14 -5.84 0.14 19.15
CA LYS A 14 -7.13 0.81 18.89
C LYS A 14 -6.86 2.25 18.43
N THR A 15 -7.09 2.51 17.15
CA THR A 15 -7.18 3.86 16.59
C THR A 15 -8.59 4.38 16.85
N LYS A 16 -8.69 5.65 17.26
CA LYS A 16 -9.98 6.34 17.33
C LYS A 16 -10.20 6.95 15.95
N GLN A 17 -10.98 6.27 15.10
CA GLN A 17 -11.38 6.74 13.76
C GLN A 17 -10.26 6.77 12.69
N LYS A 18 -10.68 7.25 11.52
CA LYS A 18 -10.06 7.29 10.21
C LYS A 18 -8.89 8.28 10.18
N ASP A 19 -7.67 7.78 10.12
CA ASP A 19 -6.44 8.58 10.16
C ASP A 19 -5.72 8.55 8.81
N TYR A 20 -5.24 9.70 8.35
CA TYR A 20 -4.35 9.83 7.17
C TYR A 20 -3.05 10.51 7.57
N MET A 21 -1.92 9.88 7.27
CA MET A 21 -0.60 10.27 7.77
C MET A 21 0.52 10.00 6.76
N SER A 22 1.66 10.62 7.01
CA SER A 22 2.92 10.32 6.33
C SER A 22 3.79 9.52 7.27
N LEU A 23 4.16 8.32 6.87
CA LEU A 23 5.15 7.52 7.56
C LEU A 23 6.56 7.95 7.12
N GLU A 24 7.39 8.39 8.05
CA GLU A 24 8.79 8.73 7.77
C GLU A 24 9.62 7.44 7.67
N LEU A 25 10.28 7.23 6.53
CA LEU A 25 11.08 6.03 6.28
C LEU A 25 12.57 6.28 6.56
N PHE A 26 13.22 7.05 5.69
CA PHE A 26 14.65 7.36 5.75
C PHE A 26 14.97 8.61 4.91
N ASN A 27 16.20 9.11 5.02
CA ASN A 27 16.69 10.21 4.21
C ASN A 27 17.59 9.67 3.08
N LEU A 28 17.58 10.33 1.92
CA LEU A 28 18.53 10.11 0.85
C LEU A 28 19.87 10.83 1.15
N VAL A 29 20.86 10.61 0.28
CA VAL A 29 22.22 11.16 0.44
C VAL A 29 22.27 12.69 0.39
N ASP A 30 21.29 13.33 -0.26
CA ASP A 30 21.11 14.78 -0.33
C ASP A 30 20.29 15.33 0.85
N SER A 31 20.04 14.50 1.88
CA SER A 31 19.18 14.80 3.04
C SER A 31 17.69 14.95 2.74
N SER A 32 17.23 14.71 1.52
CA SER A 32 15.79 14.67 1.23
C SER A 32 15.12 13.50 1.97
N GLN A 33 13.91 13.73 2.48
CA GLN A 33 13.18 12.74 3.27
C GLN A 33 12.23 11.93 2.38
N ILE A 34 12.32 10.60 2.45
CA ILE A 34 11.31 9.71 1.86
C ILE A 34 10.24 9.40 2.91
N GLY A 35 8.99 9.70 2.55
CA GLY A 35 7.81 9.38 3.34
C GLY A 35 6.82 8.53 2.55
N LEU A 36 6.10 7.65 3.25
CA LEU A 36 5.05 6.80 2.71
C LEU A 36 3.67 7.32 3.15
N PRO A 37 2.79 7.74 2.24
CA PRO A 37 1.42 8.08 2.62
C PRO A 37 0.69 6.81 3.09
N LEU A 38 -0.05 6.94 4.19
CA LEU A 38 -0.69 5.83 4.86
C LEU A 38 -2.03 6.28 5.44
N ALA A 39 -3.08 5.51 5.22
CA ALA A 39 -4.34 5.64 5.93
C ALA A 39 -4.60 4.40 6.79
N ILE A 40 -5.21 4.60 7.96
CA ILE A 40 -5.71 3.52 8.81
C ILE A 40 -7.17 3.84 9.14
N VAL A 41 -8.07 2.92 8.77
CA VAL A 41 -9.51 3.09 8.95
C VAL A 41 -10.08 1.90 9.71
N GLY A 42 -10.95 2.15 10.68
CA GLY A 42 -11.60 1.11 11.48
C GLY A 42 -11.12 1.07 12.94
N LYS A 43 -11.76 0.19 13.71
CA LYS A 43 -11.57 0.03 15.16
C LYS A 43 -11.54 -1.46 15.51
N GLY A 44 -11.03 -1.79 16.69
CA GLY A 44 -11.18 -3.14 17.26
C GLY A 44 -10.12 -4.17 16.84
N THR A 45 -10.48 -5.43 16.99
CA THR A 45 -9.62 -6.63 16.88
C THR A 45 -10.03 -7.58 15.76
N GLY A 46 -10.95 -7.18 14.87
CA GLY A 46 -11.33 -7.97 13.70
C GLY A 46 -10.23 -8.02 12.63
N PRO A 47 -10.56 -8.50 11.41
CA PRO A 47 -9.56 -8.73 10.37
C PRO A 47 -8.86 -7.44 9.94
N VAL A 48 -7.58 -7.57 9.61
CA VAL A 48 -6.77 -6.48 9.05
C VAL A 48 -6.59 -6.72 7.56
N VAL A 49 -6.97 -5.74 6.76
CA VAL A 49 -6.79 -5.72 5.30
C VAL A 49 -5.79 -4.64 4.96
N THR A 50 -4.73 -4.97 4.22
CA THR A 50 -3.83 -3.97 3.64
C THR A 50 -4.14 -3.82 2.16
N ILE A 51 -4.22 -2.57 1.69
CA ILE A 51 -4.44 -2.22 0.29
C ILE A 51 -3.23 -1.39 -0.14
N ILE A 52 -2.59 -1.81 -1.21
CA ILE A 52 -1.38 -1.22 -1.77
C ILE A 52 -1.70 -0.75 -3.19
N ALA A 53 -1.17 0.40 -3.57
CA ALA A 53 -1.26 0.89 -4.95
C ALA A 53 0.04 1.60 -5.34
N ALA A 54 0.23 1.80 -6.65
CA ALA A 54 1.34 2.56 -7.22
C ALA A 54 2.72 2.07 -6.71
N GLN A 55 2.93 0.75 -6.75
CA GLN A 55 4.27 0.17 -6.68
C GLN A 55 5.10 0.54 -7.91
N HIS A 56 4.43 0.59 -9.06
CA HIS A 56 4.90 1.25 -10.26
C HIS A 56 4.33 2.67 -10.32
N GLY A 57 5.18 3.64 -10.56
CA GLY A 57 4.79 5.05 -10.50
C GLY A 57 3.96 5.55 -11.68
N ASN A 58 3.93 4.81 -12.79
CA ASN A 58 3.10 5.08 -13.96
C ASN A 58 1.70 4.43 -13.88
N GLU A 59 1.31 3.88 -12.73
CA GLU A 59 0.03 3.21 -12.50
C GLU A 59 -0.81 3.95 -11.44
N TRP A 60 -1.30 5.14 -11.79
CA TRP A 60 -1.95 6.06 -10.82
C TRP A 60 -3.42 5.76 -10.52
N SER A 61 -4.09 4.94 -11.32
CA SER A 61 -5.52 4.61 -11.14
C SER A 61 -5.80 3.95 -9.80
N GLY A 62 -4.95 3.02 -9.37
CA GLY A 62 -5.03 2.39 -8.04
C GLY A 62 -4.88 3.39 -6.90
N SER A 63 -4.00 4.39 -7.05
CA SER A 63 -3.81 5.46 -6.06
C SER A 63 -5.09 6.30 -5.90
N TYR A 64 -5.75 6.62 -7.02
CA TYR A 64 -7.04 7.31 -7.00
C TYR A 64 -8.14 6.44 -6.35
N ALA A 65 -8.21 5.15 -6.67
CA ALA A 65 -9.15 4.22 -6.06
C ALA A 65 -8.95 4.13 -4.53
N CYS A 66 -7.71 4.10 -4.06
CA CYS A 66 -7.37 4.16 -2.64
C CYS A 66 -7.90 5.43 -1.96
N HIS A 67 -7.78 6.59 -2.62
CA HIS A 67 -8.34 7.85 -2.10
C HIS A 67 -9.87 7.79 -2.01
N MET A 68 -10.54 7.34 -3.07
CA MET A 68 -12.01 7.18 -3.07
C MET A 68 -12.50 6.18 -2.02
N LEU A 69 -11.78 5.07 -1.86
CA LEU A 69 -12.07 4.08 -0.83
C LEU A 69 -11.91 4.67 0.56
N TYR A 70 -10.80 5.37 0.81
CA TYR A 70 -10.61 6.08 2.07
C TYR A 70 -11.83 6.95 2.36
N GLU A 71 -12.23 7.85 1.45
CA GLU A 71 -13.40 8.74 1.63
C GLU A 71 -14.70 7.98 1.97
N ARG A 72 -14.96 6.85 1.31
CA ARG A 72 -16.21 6.07 1.49
C ARG A 72 -16.25 5.18 2.73
N LEU A 73 -15.10 4.79 3.28
CA LEU A 73 -15.06 3.92 4.46
C LEU A 73 -15.58 4.63 5.71
N ASP A 74 -16.55 4.01 6.37
CA ASP A 74 -17.13 4.43 7.63
C ASP A 74 -16.68 3.49 8.77
N PRO A 75 -15.76 3.93 9.65
CA PRO A 75 -15.27 3.12 10.77
C PRO A 75 -16.35 2.63 11.73
N SER A 76 -17.53 3.25 11.76
CA SER A 76 -18.62 2.85 12.64
C SER A 76 -19.29 1.54 12.19
N LYS A 77 -19.18 1.22 10.89
CA LYS A 77 -19.75 0.04 10.22
C LYS A 77 -18.71 -1.07 10.00
N MET A 78 -17.58 -1.01 10.70
CA MET A 78 -16.44 -1.92 10.52
C MET A 78 -16.04 -2.57 11.85
N ASP A 79 -15.83 -3.88 11.83
CA ASP A 79 -15.32 -4.65 12.98
C ASP A 79 -13.80 -4.91 12.93
N GLY A 80 -13.18 -4.59 11.79
CA GLY A 80 -11.75 -4.75 11.52
C GLY A 80 -11.06 -3.44 11.18
N LYS A 81 -9.91 -3.56 10.50
CA LYS A 81 -9.12 -2.42 10.04
C LYS A 81 -8.74 -2.56 8.58
N VAL A 82 -8.78 -1.43 7.89
CA VAL A 82 -8.23 -1.29 6.54
C VAL A 82 -7.05 -0.34 6.60
N ILE A 83 -5.91 -0.82 6.12
CA ILE A 83 -4.67 -0.06 5.96
C ILE A 83 -4.55 0.25 4.48
N ILE A 84 -4.41 1.52 4.12
CA ILE A 84 -4.36 1.97 2.73
C ILE A 84 -3.01 2.64 2.50
N ILE A 85 -2.22 2.10 1.58
CA ILE A 85 -0.96 2.66 1.10
C ILE A 85 -1.19 3.09 -0.35
N PRO A 86 -1.67 4.33 -0.59
CA PRO A 86 -2.05 4.77 -1.93
C PRO A 86 -0.85 4.96 -2.86
N ILE A 87 0.36 5.08 -2.32
CA ILE A 87 1.61 5.23 -3.07
C ILE A 87 2.68 4.39 -2.38
N ALA A 88 2.93 3.19 -2.89
CA ALA A 88 3.92 2.27 -2.34
C ALA A 88 5.36 2.66 -2.71
N ASN A 89 5.57 3.22 -3.91
CA ASN A 89 6.87 3.70 -4.37
C ASN A 89 6.86 5.21 -4.66
N PRO A 90 6.99 6.07 -3.63
CA PRO A 90 6.93 7.53 -3.81
C PRO A 90 7.93 8.09 -4.83
N PRO A 91 9.20 7.65 -4.89
CA PRO A 91 10.14 8.10 -5.93
C PRO A 91 9.67 7.78 -7.35
N ALA A 92 9.26 6.53 -7.61
CA ALA A 92 8.78 6.13 -8.94
C ALA A 92 7.49 6.89 -9.32
N PHE A 93 6.58 7.07 -8.37
CA PHE A 93 5.31 7.78 -8.57
C PHE A 93 5.52 9.25 -8.93
N LEU A 94 6.41 9.95 -8.21
CA LEU A 94 6.76 11.33 -8.54
C LEU A 94 7.31 11.46 -9.97
N GLN A 95 8.05 10.44 -10.41
CA GLN A 95 8.68 10.37 -11.73
C GLN A 95 7.73 9.87 -12.83
N LYS A 96 6.51 9.43 -12.49
CA LYS A 96 5.56 8.78 -13.40
C LYS A 96 6.21 7.64 -14.19
N SER A 97 7.10 6.90 -13.54
CA SER A 97 7.89 5.83 -14.14
C SER A 97 7.58 4.51 -13.46
N ARG A 98 7.71 3.40 -14.18
CA ARG A 98 7.54 2.06 -13.61
C ARG A 98 8.47 1.83 -12.42
N VAL A 99 9.71 2.30 -12.53
CA VAL A 99 10.76 2.15 -11.50
C VAL A 99 11.33 3.49 -11.10
N SER A 100 11.89 3.57 -9.90
CA SER A 100 12.59 4.75 -9.38
C SER A 100 13.92 4.94 -10.10
N SER A 101 14.26 6.18 -10.47
CA SER A 101 15.58 6.52 -11.01
C SER A 101 16.71 6.45 -9.97
N LEU A 102 16.38 6.27 -8.68
CA LEU A 102 17.39 6.15 -7.62
C LEU A 102 18.14 4.81 -7.68
N ASP A 103 17.48 3.75 -8.16
CA ASP A 103 18.05 2.41 -8.19
C ASP A 103 17.59 1.53 -9.36
N HIS A 104 16.61 1.96 -10.14
CA HIS A 104 16.05 1.23 -11.30
C HIS A 104 15.50 -0.16 -10.97
N ILE A 105 15.07 -0.37 -9.72
CA ILE A 105 14.53 -1.65 -9.26
C ILE A 105 13.00 -1.68 -9.41
N ASP A 106 12.49 -2.78 -9.95
CA ASP A 106 11.06 -3.09 -9.94
C ASP A 106 10.65 -3.57 -8.54
N MET A 107 9.89 -2.73 -7.82
CA MET A 107 9.44 -3.00 -6.45
C MET A 107 8.69 -4.34 -6.35
N ASN A 108 7.88 -4.69 -7.34
CA ASN A 108 7.08 -5.92 -7.37
C ASN A 108 7.94 -7.18 -7.64
N ARG A 109 9.27 -7.06 -7.62
CA ARG A 109 10.22 -8.18 -7.62
C ARG A 109 11.10 -8.23 -6.37
N THR A 110 10.81 -7.39 -5.37
CA THR A 110 11.68 -7.21 -4.19
C THR A 110 11.06 -7.65 -2.86
N TYR A 111 9.76 -7.92 -2.81
CA TYR A 111 9.10 -8.35 -1.57
C TYR A 111 9.71 -9.67 -1.07
N GLY A 112 9.97 -9.73 0.25
CA GLY A 112 10.58 -10.89 0.92
C GLY A 112 11.78 -10.51 1.78
N PHE A 113 12.62 -11.49 2.11
CA PHE A 113 13.78 -11.33 2.99
C PHE A 113 15.06 -10.97 2.23
N VAL A 114 14.96 -10.07 1.24
CA VAL A 114 16.11 -9.62 0.45
C VAL A 114 16.98 -8.69 1.32
N LYS A 115 18.30 -8.79 1.21
CA LYS A 115 19.22 -7.84 1.86
C LYS A 115 18.87 -6.41 1.39
N LYS A 116 18.46 -5.55 2.32
CA LYS A 116 18.01 -4.16 2.11
C LYS A 116 19.20 -3.28 1.70
N ARG A 117 19.58 -3.29 0.42
CA ARG A 117 20.77 -2.57 -0.08
C ARG A 117 20.42 -1.29 -0.82
N LYS A 118 19.20 -1.21 -1.37
CA LYS A 118 18.74 -0.09 -2.19
C LYS A 118 17.46 0.56 -1.62
N PRO A 119 17.19 1.84 -1.94
CA PRO A 119 16.01 2.56 -1.47
C PRO A 119 14.70 1.81 -1.70
N THR A 120 14.46 1.30 -2.92
CA THR A 120 13.23 0.58 -3.29
C THR A 120 13.07 -0.71 -2.48
N GLU A 121 14.13 -1.51 -2.33
CA GLU A 121 14.13 -2.73 -1.50
C GLU A 121 13.80 -2.42 -0.03
N HIS A 122 14.32 -1.30 0.49
CA HIS A 122 14.06 -0.88 1.87
C HIS A 122 12.60 -0.47 2.08
N ILE A 123 12.01 0.28 1.14
CA ILE A 123 10.59 0.64 1.18
C ILE A 123 9.73 -0.63 1.12
N ALA A 124 9.99 -1.53 0.17
CA ALA A 124 9.26 -2.79 0.01
C ALA A 124 9.31 -3.65 1.28
N SER A 125 10.49 -3.77 1.88
CA SER A 125 10.68 -4.49 3.14
C SER A 125 9.91 -3.87 4.30
N ILE A 126 9.91 -2.53 4.44
CA ILE A 126 9.11 -1.86 5.48
C ILE A 126 7.62 -2.16 5.27
N ILE A 127 7.14 -2.07 4.02
CA ILE A 127 5.73 -2.35 3.70
C ILE A 127 5.38 -3.80 4.06
N PHE A 128 6.21 -4.75 3.61
CA PHE A 128 6.01 -6.17 3.82
C PHE A 128 6.01 -6.56 5.30
N GLU A 129 7.05 -6.18 6.04
CA GLU A 129 7.26 -6.57 7.44
C GLU A 129 6.24 -5.89 8.37
N ASN A 130 5.83 -4.65 8.06
CA ASN A 130 4.98 -3.88 8.98
C ASN A 130 3.49 -3.94 8.66
N PHE A 131 3.11 -4.23 7.42
CA PHE A 131 1.71 -4.24 7.00
C PHE A 131 1.31 -5.60 6.44
N CYS A 132 1.98 -6.10 5.39
CA CYS A 132 1.56 -7.34 4.71
C CYS A 132 1.57 -8.55 5.65
N LEU A 133 2.70 -8.83 6.32
CA LEU A 133 2.83 -9.98 7.24
C LEU A 133 1.91 -9.92 8.47
N LYS A 134 1.34 -8.75 8.75
CA LYS A 134 0.46 -8.52 9.90
C LYS A 134 -1.01 -8.36 9.49
N SER A 135 -1.32 -8.58 8.21
CA SER A 135 -2.66 -8.51 7.64
C SER A 135 -3.21 -9.90 7.38
N ASN A 136 -4.53 -10.03 7.46
CA ASN A 136 -5.24 -11.24 7.02
C ASN A 136 -5.33 -11.29 5.49
N TYR A 137 -5.49 -10.14 4.85
CA TYR A 137 -5.59 -10.02 3.40
C TYR A 137 -4.76 -8.83 2.90
N VAL A 138 -4.18 -8.99 1.70
CA VAL A 138 -3.48 -7.93 0.99
C VAL A 138 -4.10 -7.81 -0.40
N PHE A 139 -4.56 -6.61 -0.73
CA PHE A 139 -4.95 -6.23 -2.08
C PHE A 139 -3.87 -5.34 -2.67
N ASP A 140 -3.48 -5.64 -3.90
CA ASP A 140 -2.51 -4.85 -4.64
C ASP A 140 -3.16 -4.35 -5.92
N LEU A 141 -3.28 -3.03 -6.04
CA LEU A 141 -3.99 -2.37 -7.13
C LEU A 141 -2.99 -1.97 -8.22
N HIS A 142 -2.93 -2.78 -9.27
CA HIS A 142 -2.11 -2.56 -10.45
C HIS A 142 -2.93 -2.13 -11.67
N SER A 143 -2.25 -1.55 -12.65
CA SER A 143 -2.76 -1.34 -14.02
C SER A 143 -1.67 -1.68 -15.02
N GLY A 144 -1.98 -1.78 -16.32
CA GLY A 144 -0.92 -1.98 -17.33
C GLY A 144 -0.04 -0.74 -17.57
N GLY A 145 -0.35 0.37 -16.92
CA GLY A 145 0.26 1.68 -17.15
C GLY A 145 -0.61 2.55 -18.08
N PRO A 146 -0.06 3.67 -18.56
CA PRO A 146 -0.81 4.62 -19.38
C PRO A 146 -1.36 3.96 -20.65
N GLY A 147 -2.69 3.94 -20.81
CA GLY A 147 -3.35 3.44 -22.02
C GLY A 147 -3.74 1.95 -21.99
N GLU A 148 -3.38 1.21 -20.94
CA GLU A 148 -3.74 -0.20 -20.80
C GLU A 148 -4.92 -0.38 -19.82
N TYR A 149 -6.03 -0.89 -20.34
CA TYR A 149 -7.27 -1.06 -19.60
C TYR A 149 -7.79 -2.48 -19.74
N PHE A 150 -7.33 -3.38 -18.88
CA PHE A 150 -7.87 -4.72 -18.76
C PHE A 150 -8.22 -5.00 -17.29
N PRO A 151 -9.51 -4.90 -16.90
CA PRO A 151 -9.92 -5.18 -15.53
C PRO A 151 -9.76 -6.68 -15.23
N LEU A 152 -8.77 -7.03 -14.43
CA LEU A 152 -8.48 -8.40 -14.01
C LEU A 152 -8.33 -8.46 -12.49
N VAL A 153 -8.76 -9.57 -11.91
CA VAL A 153 -8.41 -9.95 -10.53
C VAL A 153 -7.60 -11.23 -10.60
N GLU A 154 -6.34 -11.14 -10.18
CA GLU A 154 -5.52 -12.31 -9.90
C GLU A 154 -5.58 -12.61 -8.41
N SER A 155 -5.74 -13.89 -8.06
CA SER A 155 -5.79 -14.29 -6.67
C SER A 155 -4.95 -15.52 -6.43
N LEU A 156 -4.21 -15.48 -5.32
CA LEU A 156 -3.33 -16.55 -4.86
C LEU A 156 -3.89 -17.09 -3.53
N GLY A 157 -3.92 -18.41 -3.38
CA GLY A 157 -4.39 -19.08 -2.18
C GLY A 157 -5.78 -19.73 -2.33
N ARG A 158 -6.13 -20.60 -1.37
CA ARG A 158 -7.34 -21.44 -1.45
C ARG A 158 -8.65 -20.65 -1.43
N ASP A 159 -8.69 -19.54 -0.68
CA ASP A 159 -9.88 -18.68 -0.58
C ASP A 159 -9.92 -17.60 -1.68
N GLY A 160 -8.90 -17.57 -2.53
CA GLY A 160 -8.68 -16.50 -3.49
C GLY A 160 -9.78 -16.35 -4.54
N LEU A 161 -10.32 -17.47 -5.03
CA LEU A 161 -11.39 -17.45 -6.04
C LEU A 161 -12.70 -16.87 -5.49
N ALA A 162 -13.08 -17.22 -4.27
CA ALA A 162 -14.30 -16.70 -3.64
C ALA A 162 -14.19 -15.19 -3.42
N MET A 163 -13.01 -14.73 -2.98
CA MET A 163 -12.71 -13.32 -2.81
C MET A 163 -12.69 -12.57 -4.15
N ALA A 164 -12.08 -13.13 -5.19
CA ALA A 164 -12.05 -12.52 -6.51
C ALA A 164 -13.47 -12.34 -7.08
N LYS A 165 -14.32 -13.36 -6.91
CA LYS A 165 -15.74 -13.29 -7.32
C LYS A 165 -16.52 -12.22 -6.56
N SER A 166 -16.25 -12.01 -5.28
CA SER A 166 -16.97 -11.02 -4.47
C SER A 166 -16.65 -9.56 -4.85
N LEU A 167 -15.51 -9.30 -5.52
CA LEU A 167 -15.19 -7.99 -6.08
C LEU A 167 -16.07 -7.62 -7.28
N ASN A 168 -16.77 -8.58 -7.89
CA ASN A 168 -17.75 -8.37 -8.95
C ASN A 168 -17.20 -7.55 -10.15
N MET A 169 -15.92 -7.75 -10.50
CA MET A 169 -15.29 -7.07 -11.64
C MET A 169 -15.77 -7.70 -12.95
N GLY A 170 -16.85 -7.18 -13.52
CA GLY A 170 -17.40 -7.65 -14.80
C GLY A 170 -18.91 -7.48 -14.98
N ASN A 171 -19.63 -6.91 -14.01
CA ASN A 171 -21.05 -6.57 -14.08
C ASN A 171 -21.25 -5.06 -14.03
#